data_AF-A0A8H4BKC1-F1
#
_entry.id   AF-A0A8H4BKC1-F1
#
_cell.length_a   1.000
_cell.length_b   1.000
_cell.length_c   1.000
_cell.angle_alpha   90.00
_cell.angle_beta   90.00
_cell.angle_gamma   90.00
#
_symmetry.space_group_name_H-M   'P 1'
#
loop_
_entity.id
_entity.type
_entity.pdbx_description
1 polymer ?
#
loop_
_entity_poly.entity_id
_entity_poly.type
_entity_poly.pdbx_seq_one_letter_code
_entity_poly.pdbx_strand_id
1 'polypeptide(L)'
;MRYTIIRAKDTWCLFSQIEKMLQDSDEEEDAIDDYIYGVLGDKKDMVQDKMDGFQKALMGDNDPFSGTDESDELIKKLQQENALDAKYEQFTKKRDEDLEKRYHALKKDAPDTTTAATYDGSSKPKGSVPKPLTSTDLHDEIDDWCCICNDDATVECLGCEDDNKYCKECFFHTHRSESADYEATKHQSRPYQVKT
;
A
#
# COMPACT_ATOMS: atom_id res chain seq x y z
N MET A 1 -16.42 -60.66 -22.32
CA MET A 1 -17.05 -59.58 -21.53
C MET A 1 -18.53 -59.54 -21.87
N ARG A 2 -19.40 -59.98 -20.95
CA ARG A 2 -20.86 -59.93 -21.14
C ARG A 2 -21.35 -58.59 -20.60
N TYR A 3 -21.53 -57.61 -21.47
CA TYR A 3 -22.21 -56.37 -21.10
C TYR A 3 -23.70 -56.64 -21.00
N THR A 4 -24.26 -56.52 -19.80
CA THR A 4 -25.70 -56.51 -19.55
C THR A 4 -26.29 -55.25 -20.19
N ILE A 5 -27.08 -55.43 -21.25
CA ILE A 5 -27.90 -54.37 -21.84
C ILE A 5 -29.04 -54.09 -20.86
N ILE A 6 -28.90 -53.03 -20.05
CA ILE A 6 -30.00 -52.50 -19.23
C ILE A 6 -31.08 -52.02 -20.21
N ARG A 7 -32.30 -52.57 -20.12
CA ARG A 7 -33.38 -52.21 -21.05
C ARG A 7 -33.81 -50.78 -20.75
N ALA A 8 -34.06 -49.98 -21.79
CA ALA A 8 -34.52 -48.59 -21.67
C ALA A 8 -35.80 -48.40 -20.82
N LYS A 9 -36.59 -49.47 -20.62
CA LYS A 9 -37.75 -49.48 -19.71
C LYS A 9 -37.34 -49.45 -18.24
N ASP A 10 -36.23 -50.09 -17.89
CA ASP A 10 -35.73 -50.19 -16.52
C ASP A 10 -35.16 -48.84 -16.08
N THR A 11 -34.50 -48.11 -16.98
CA THR A 11 -34.01 -46.74 -16.74
C THR A 11 -35.13 -45.72 -16.63
N TRP A 12 -36.22 -45.88 -17.39
CA TRP A 12 -37.39 -45.00 -17.32
C TRP A 12 -38.20 -45.22 -16.04
N CYS A 13 -38.32 -46.47 -15.61
CA CYS A 13 -38.92 -46.82 -14.31
C CYS A 13 -38.09 -46.25 -13.15
N LEU A 14 -36.76 -46.34 -13.21
CA LEU A 14 -35.87 -45.75 -12.21
C LEU A 14 -35.97 -44.21 -12.16
N PHE A 15 -36.00 -43.56 -13.32
CA PHE A 15 -36.11 -42.11 -13.42
C PHE A 15 -37.44 -41.61 -12.84
N SER A 16 -38.55 -42.28 -13.19
CA SER A 16 -39.87 -41.98 -12.64
C SER A 16 -39.95 -42.21 -11.12
N GLN A 17 -39.25 -43.22 -10.59
CA GLN A 17 -39.17 -43.47 -9.16
C GLN A 17 -38.37 -42.37 -8.43
N ILE A 18 -37.27 -41.88 -9.03
CA ILE A 18 -36.46 -40.79 -8.47
C ILE A 18 -37.27 -39.48 -8.45
N GLU A 19 -37.96 -39.16 -9.54
CA GLU A 19 -38.81 -37.97 -9.65
C GLU A 19 -39.95 -38.01 -8.61
N LYS A 20 -40.55 -39.18 -8.40
CA LYS A 20 -41.56 -39.37 -7.35
C LYS A 20 -40.98 -39.18 -5.93
N MET A 21 -39.80 -39.72 -5.63
CA MET A 21 -39.17 -39.51 -4.33
C MET A 21 -38.75 -38.06 -4.07
N LEU A 22 -38.35 -37.33 -5.12
CA LEU A 22 -38.06 -35.90 -5.03
C LEU A 22 -39.34 -35.12 -4.73
N GLN A 23 -40.42 -35.40 -5.46
CA GLN A 23 -41.74 -34.79 -5.23
C GLN A 23 -42.25 -35.07 -3.81
N ASP A 24 -42.18 -36.32 -3.35
CA ASP A 24 -42.62 -36.71 -2.01
C ASP A 24 -41.74 -36.06 -0.92
N SER A 25 -40.43 -35.87 -1.18
CA SER A 25 -39.49 -35.19 -0.26
C SER A 25 -39.76 -33.69 -0.17
N ASP A 26 -40.08 -33.04 -1.29
CA ASP A 26 -40.40 -31.61 -1.33
C ASP A 26 -41.74 -31.34 -0.61
N GLU A 27 -42.74 -32.22 -0.78
CA GLU A 27 -44.03 -32.15 -0.06
C GLU A 27 -43.87 -32.36 1.46
N GLU A 28 -42.93 -33.23 1.89
CA GLU A 28 -42.59 -33.39 3.30
C GLU A 28 -41.86 -32.16 3.88
N GLU A 29 -41.01 -31.50 3.09
CA GLU A 29 -40.28 -30.28 3.52
C GLU A 29 -41.24 -29.09 3.69
N ASP A 30 -42.18 -28.91 2.76
CA ASP A 30 -43.23 -27.88 2.85
C ASP A 30 -44.13 -28.06 4.09
N ALA A 31 -44.44 -29.32 4.46
CA ALA A 31 -45.24 -29.61 5.65
C ALA A 31 -44.49 -29.32 6.96
N ILE A 32 -43.16 -29.48 6.95
CA ILE A 32 -42.30 -29.14 8.09
C ILE A 32 -42.22 -27.61 8.24
N ASP A 33 -42.08 -26.87 7.16
CA ASP A 33 -42.02 -25.42 7.18
C ASP A 33 -43.34 -24.80 7.66
N ASP A 34 -44.49 -25.32 7.23
CA ASP A 34 -45.81 -24.87 7.73
C ASP A 34 -45.98 -25.14 9.23
N TYR A 35 -45.48 -26.27 9.73
CA TYR A 35 -45.47 -26.56 11.17
C TYR A 35 -44.56 -25.59 11.95
N ILE A 36 -43.37 -25.30 11.42
CA ILE A 36 -42.43 -24.34 12.02
C ILE A 36 -43.05 -22.94 12.02
N TYR A 37 -43.63 -22.48 10.92
CA TYR A 37 -44.28 -21.19 10.82
C TYR A 37 -45.53 -21.08 11.70
N GLY A 38 -46.31 -22.15 11.83
CA GLY A 38 -47.44 -22.23 12.76
C GLY A 38 -47.00 -22.11 14.22
N VAL A 39 -45.97 -22.88 14.63
CA VAL A 39 -45.43 -22.83 16.00
C VAL A 39 -44.79 -21.48 16.33
N LEU A 40 -44.10 -20.86 15.37
CA LEU A 40 -43.51 -19.52 15.51
C LEU A 40 -44.58 -18.42 15.48
N GLY A 41 -45.65 -18.59 14.70
CA GLY A 41 -46.80 -17.69 14.65
C GLY A 41 -47.59 -17.67 15.96
N ASP A 42 -47.91 -18.85 16.50
CA ASP A 42 -48.64 -19.00 17.77
C ASP A 42 -47.83 -18.48 18.97
N LYS A 43 -46.50 -18.46 18.88
CA LYS A 43 -45.59 -17.95 19.91
C LYS A 43 -44.99 -16.59 19.56
N LYS A 44 -45.42 -15.95 18.47
CA LYS A 44 -44.82 -14.71 17.97
C LYS A 44 -44.79 -13.64 19.05
N ASP A 45 -45.91 -13.44 19.74
CA ASP A 45 -46.02 -12.44 20.80
C ASP A 45 -45.10 -12.77 21.98
N MET A 46 -44.97 -14.05 22.35
CA MET A 46 -44.08 -14.47 23.43
C MET A 46 -42.59 -14.42 23.04
N VAL A 47 -42.26 -14.66 21.77
CA VAL A 47 -40.90 -14.52 21.24
C VAL A 47 -40.53 -13.05 21.14
N GLN A 48 -41.46 -12.21 20.69
CA GLN A 48 -41.31 -10.76 20.67
C GLN A 48 -41.12 -10.22 22.08
N ASP A 49 -41.97 -10.60 23.05
CA ASP A 49 -41.84 -10.20 24.45
C ASP A 49 -40.52 -10.65 25.08
N LYS A 50 -40.04 -11.87 24.73
CA LYS A 50 -38.73 -12.35 25.19
C LYS A 50 -37.57 -11.64 24.51
N MET A 51 -37.70 -11.31 23.22
CA MET A 51 -36.71 -10.56 22.46
C MET A 51 -36.61 -9.13 22.96
N ASP A 52 -37.76 -8.49 23.22
CA ASP A 52 -37.86 -7.16 23.83
C ASP A 52 -37.32 -7.19 25.27
N GLY A 53 -37.60 -8.25 26.03
CA GLY A 53 -37.02 -8.48 27.36
C GLY A 53 -35.49 -8.68 27.31
N PHE A 54 -34.97 -9.39 26.32
CA PHE A 54 -33.55 -9.57 26.09
C PHE A 54 -32.89 -8.27 25.66
N GLN A 55 -33.51 -7.52 24.75
CA GLN A 55 -33.07 -6.21 24.29
C GLN A 55 -33.05 -5.23 25.46
N LYS A 56 -34.07 -5.25 26.32
CA LYS A 56 -34.16 -4.43 27.52
C LYS A 56 -33.10 -4.80 28.57
N ALA A 57 -32.80 -6.08 28.74
CA ALA A 57 -31.74 -6.55 29.63
C ALA A 57 -30.34 -6.23 29.08
N LEU A 58 -30.16 -6.26 27.75
CA LEU A 58 -28.90 -6.02 27.07
C LEU A 58 -28.58 -4.52 26.94
N MET A 59 -29.58 -3.69 26.64
CA MET A 59 -29.43 -2.24 26.46
C MET A 59 -29.72 -1.43 27.74
N GLY A 60 -30.22 -2.08 28.80
CA GLY A 60 -30.68 -1.40 30.01
C GLY A 60 -31.98 -0.63 29.76
N ASP A 61 -32.65 -0.18 30.84
CA ASP A 61 -33.76 0.75 30.71
C ASP A 61 -33.32 1.95 29.86
N ASN A 62 -34.16 2.39 28.92
CA ASN A 62 -34.09 3.73 28.32
C ASN A 62 -34.44 4.79 29.39
N ASP A 63 -33.79 4.73 30.54
CA ASP A 63 -33.45 5.95 31.25
C ASP A 63 -32.71 6.82 30.22
N PRO A 64 -32.90 8.14 30.19
CA PRO A 64 -31.92 9.03 29.59
C PRO A 64 -30.61 8.79 30.35
N PHE A 65 -29.90 7.70 30.00
CA PHE A 65 -28.51 7.51 30.33
C PHE A 65 -27.90 8.77 29.80
N SER A 66 -27.61 9.68 30.74
CA SER A 66 -26.75 10.82 30.52
C SER A 66 -25.58 10.20 29.80
N GLY A 67 -25.55 10.32 28.46
CA GLY A 67 -24.37 10.06 27.67
C GLY A 67 -23.31 10.78 28.44
N THR A 68 -22.43 10.03 29.08
CA THR A 68 -21.31 10.62 29.76
C THR A 68 -20.71 11.55 28.72
N ASP A 69 -20.46 12.81 29.07
CA ASP A 69 -19.89 13.82 28.16
C ASP A 69 -18.78 13.21 27.26
N GLU A 70 -17.99 12.30 27.86
CA GLU A 70 -16.97 11.46 27.23
C GLU A 70 -17.44 10.56 26.05
N SER A 71 -18.59 9.89 26.12
CA SER A 71 -19.07 9.00 25.04
C SER A 71 -19.51 9.77 23.80
N ASP A 72 -20.18 10.91 24.00
CA ASP A 72 -20.63 11.76 22.90
C ASP A 72 -19.45 12.49 22.25
N GLU A 73 -18.45 12.88 23.05
CA GLU A 73 -17.16 13.39 22.56
C GLU A 73 -16.43 12.36 21.69
N LEU A 74 -16.37 11.09 22.10
CA LEU A 74 -15.74 10.03 21.33
C LEU A 74 -16.45 9.78 20.00
N ILE A 75 -17.79 9.77 19.98
CA ILE A 75 -18.58 9.63 18.74
C ILE A 75 -18.28 10.79 17.79
N LYS A 76 -18.23 12.02 18.29
CA LYS A 76 -17.91 13.20 17.49
C LYS A 76 -16.48 13.15 16.94
N LYS A 77 -15.51 12.70 17.75
CA LYS A 77 -14.12 12.52 17.31
C LYS A 77 -14.02 11.49 16.19
N LEU A 78 -14.70 10.36 16.31
CA LEU A 78 -14.74 9.32 15.28
C LEU A 78 -15.35 9.84 13.96
N GLN A 79 -16.44 10.61 14.04
CA GLN A 79 -17.04 11.25 12.87
C GLN A 79 -16.09 12.25 12.20
N GLN A 80 -15.33 13.02 13.00
CA GLN A 80 -14.32 13.94 12.50
C GLN A 80 -13.15 13.20 11.83
N GLU A 81 -12.69 12.09 12.41
CA GLU A 81 -11.64 11.24 11.83
C GLU A 81 -12.09 10.68 10.47
N ASN A 82 -13.30 10.13 10.37
CA ASN A 82 -13.86 9.67 9.09
C ASN A 82 -13.94 10.80 8.03
N ALA A 83 -14.28 12.02 8.45
CA ALA A 83 -14.32 13.17 7.55
C ALA A 83 -12.91 13.60 7.09
N LEU A 84 -11.91 13.48 7.96
CA LEU A 84 -10.51 13.73 7.60
C LEU A 84 -10.00 12.67 6.61
N ASP A 85 -10.29 11.40 6.85
CA ASP A 85 -9.90 10.31 5.96
C ASP A 85 -10.46 10.50 4.56
N ALA A 86 -11.75 10.81 4.43
CA ALA A 86 -12.37 11.12 3.14
C ALA A 86 -11.70 12.31 2.42
N LYS A 87 -11.22 13.31 3.16
CA LYS A 87 -10.48 14.44 2.60
C LYS A 87 -9.08 14.05 2.14
N TYR A 88 -8.37 13.20 2.89
CA TYR A 88 -7.04 12.71 2.51
C TYR A 88 -7.11 11.76 1.30
N GLU A 89 -8.16 10.94 1.20
CA GLU A 89 -8.44 10.14 0.01
C GLU A 89 -8.64 11.02 -1.22
N GLN A 90 -9.41 12.10 -1.11
CA GLN A 90 -9.60 13.07 -2.20
C GLN A 90 -8.30 13.75 -2.62
N PHE A 91 -7.44 14.13 -1.66
CA PHE A 91 -6.15 14.73 -1.96
C PHE A 91 -5.24 13.76 -2.72
N THR A 92 -5.20 12.50 -2.27
CA THR A 92 -4.42 11.43 -2.89
C THR A 92 -4.91 11.16 -4.32
N LYS A 93 -6.23 11.02 -4.51
CA LYS A 93 -6.83 10.84 -5.83
C LYS A 93 -6.50 11.98 -6.78
N LYS A 94 -6.61 13.24 -6.32
CA LYS A 94 -6.27 14.41 -7.15
C LYS A 94 -4.79 14.43 -7.56
N ARG A 95 -3.89 14.06 -6.64
CA ARG A 95 -2.45 13.96 -6.92
C ARG A 95 -2.18 12.88 -7.97
N ASP A 96 -2.82 11.73 -7.84
CA ASP A 96 -2.62 10.59 -8.75
C ASP A 96 -3.19 10.90 -10.15
N GLU A 97 -4.35 11.55 -10.24
CA GLU A 97 -4.90 12.07 -11.50
C GLU A 97 -3.98 13.11 -12.18
N ASP A 98 -3.32 13.97 -11.40
CA ASP A 98 -2.36 14.94 -11.93
C ASP A 98 -1.08 14.26 -12.45
N LEU A 99 -0.56 13.28 -11.71
CA LEU A 99 0.59 12.46 -12.14
C LEU A 99 0.29 11.69 -13.43
N GLU A 100 -0.90 11.09 -13.53
CA GLU A 100 -1.33 10.36 -14.73
C GLU A 100 -1.42 11.29 -15.95
N LYS A 101 -1.95 12.51 -15.78
CA LYS A 101 -1.96 13.52 -16.85
C LYS A 101 -0.56 13.89 -17.30
N ARG A 102 0.37 14.11 -16.37
CA ARG A 102 1.78 14.40 -16.70
C ARG A 102 2.43 13.23 -17.42
N TYR A 103 2.18 12.00 -16.97
CA TYR A 103 2.68 10.79 -17.62
C TYR A 103 2.17 10.67 -19.06
N HIS A 104 0.87 10.89 -19.30
CA HIS A 104 0.32 10.85 -20.65
C HIS A 104 0.84 11.96 -21.55
N ALA A 105 1.02 13.18 -21.02
CA ALA A 105 1.63 14.28 -21.75
C ALA A 105 3.06 13.93 -22.16
N LEU A 106 3.87 13.42 -21.23
CA LEU A 106 5.25 13.03 -21.51
C LEU A 106 5.32 11.85 -22.49
N LYS A 107 4.42 10.87 -22.37
CA LYS A 107 4.35 9.71 -23.26
C LYS A 107 3.97 10.09 -24.70
N LYS A 108 3.16 11.14 -24.90
CA LYS A 108 2.82 11.65 -26.24
C LYS A 108 4.03 12.25 -26.93
N ASP A 109 4.89 12.92 -26.18
CA ASP A 109 6.07 13.61 -26.71
C ASP A 109 7.34 12.73 -26.65
N ALA A 110 7.24 11.54 -26.03
CA ALA A 110 8.33 10.59 -25.95
C ALA A 110 8.56 9.92 -27.33
N PRO A 111 9.78 9.98 -27.89
CA PRO A 111 10.10 9.23 -29.09
C PRO A 111 10.04 7.71 -28.78
N ASP A 112 9.32 6.96 -29.61
CA ASP A 112 9.27 5.49 -29.54
C ASP A 112 10.69 4.93 -29.64
N THR A 113 11.20 4.40 -28.53
CA THR A 113 12.53 3.77 -28.42
C THR A 113 12.63 2.44 -29.21
N THR A 114 11.60 2.08 -29.97
CA THR A 114 11.57 0.93 -30.89
C THR A 114 11.66 1.31 -32.37
N THR A 115 11.73 2.60 -32.71
CA THR A 115 12.12 3.02 -34.05
C THR A 115 13.60 3.40 -34.03
N ALA A 116 14.43 2.52 -34.57
CA ALA A 116 15.77 2.90 -35.03
C ALA A 116 15.58 4.11 -35.94
N ALA A 117 15.92 5.30 -35.43
CA ALA A 117 15.86 6.53 -36.19
C ALA A 117 16.70 6.30 -37.44
N THR A 118 16.04 6.17 -38.60
CA THR A 118 16.68 6.42 -39.88
C THR A 118 17.03 7.90 -39.89
N TYR A 119 18.21 8.19 -39.36
CA TYR A 119 18.92 9.45 -39.46
C TYR A 119 18.96 9.86 -40.94
N ASP A 120 18.20 10.92 -41.28
CA ASP A 120 18.37 11.63 -42.55
C ASP A 120 19.76 12.27 -42.54
N GLY A 121 20.60 11.82 -43.46
CA GLY A 121 22.05 11.98 -43.48
C GLY A 121 22.60 13.40 -43.61
N SER A 122 21.80 14.45 -43.40
CA SER A 122 22.17 15.83 -43.70
C SER A 122 22.75 16.61 -42.52
N SER A 123 22.68 16.08 -41.29
CA SER A 123 23.22 16.77 -40.10
C SER A 123 24.21 15.89 -39.35
N LYS A 124 25.42 15.71 -39.92
CA LYS A 124 26.50 15.03 -39.20
C LYS A 124 26.75 15.77 -37.88
N PRO A 125 26.65 15.09 -36.71
CA PRO A 125 27.00 15.72 -35.45
C PRO A 125 28.44 16.23 -35.56
N LYS A 126 28.61 17.54 -35.40
CA LYS A 126 29.93 18.16 -35.35
C LYS A 126 30.53 17.87 -33.98
N GLY A 127 31.24 16.75 -33.88
CA GLY A 127 31.95 16.36 -32.68
C GLY A 127 32.59 15.00 -32.89
N SER A 128 33.84 14.86 -32.48
CA SER A 128 34.45 13.55 -32.28
C SER A 128 33.59 12.78 -31.27
N VAL A 129 33.39 11.48 -31.50
CA VAL A 129 32.83 10.60 -30.48
C VAL A 129 33.70 10.76 -29.22
N PRO A 130 33.12 11.13 -28.06
CA PRO A 130 33.87 11.19 -26.82
C PRO A 130 34.58 9.87 -26.58
N LYS A 131 35.82 9.91 -26.08
CA LYS A 131 36.50 8.67 -25.69
C LYS A 131 35.60 7.95 -24.67
N PRO A 132 35.39 6.62 -24.81
CA PRO A 132 34.68 5.85 -23.80
C PRO A 132 35.34 6.07 -22.45
N LEU A 133 34.54 6.36 -21.42
CA LEU A 133 35.05 6.43 -20.05
C LEU A 133 35.72 5.10 -19.72
N THR A 134 36.97 5.17 -19.30
CA THR A 134 37.75 4.04 -18.82
C THR A 134 37.46 3.83 -17.33
N SER A 135 37.73 2.64 -16.78
CA SER A 135 37.53 2.41 -15.34
C SER A 135 38.36 3.36 -14.46
N THR A 136 39.42 3.95 -15.01
CA THR A 136 40.24 4.99 -14.37
C THR A 136 39.59 6.37 -14.39
N ASP A 137 38.65 6.64 -15.30
CA ASP A 137 37.85 7.87 -15.31
C ASP A 137 36.65 7.78 -14.34
N LEU A 138 36.27 6.58 -13.90
CA LEU A 138 35.16 6.32 -12.98
C LEU A 138 35.61 6.24 -11.51
N HIS A 139 36.91 6.22 -11.26
CA HIS A 139 37.49 6.07 -9.93
C HIS A 139 38.30 7.31 -9.61
N ASP A 140 37.66 8.27 -8.94
CA ASP A 140 38.24 9.18 -7.93
C ASP A 140 37.28 10.34 -7.58
N GLU A 141 36.19 10.57 -8.32
CA GLU A 141 35.26 11.68 -8.01
C GLU A 141 34.55 11.53 -6.64
N ILE A 142 34.18 10.31 -6.26
CA ILE A 142 33.45 10.05 -5.00
C ILE A 142 34.37 10.27 -3.79
N ASP A 143 35.66 9.98 -3.94
CA ASP A 143 36.64 10.13 -2.87
C ASP A 143 36.94 11.60 -2.57
N ASP A 144 36.60 12.51 -3.48
CA ASP A 144 36.81 13.96 -3.35
C ASP A 144 35.66 14.70 -2.65
N TRP A 145 34.59 13.98 -2.27
CA TRP A 145 33.42 14.58 -1.64
C TRP A 145 33.52 14.60 -0.12
N CYS A 146 32.85 15.56 0.48
CA CYS A 146 32.59 15.57 1.90
C CYS A 146 31.71 14.37 2.26
N CYS A 147 32.20 13.51 3.15
CA CYS A 147 31.50 12.29 3.56
C CYS A 147 30.18 12.52 4.34
N ILE A 148 29.83 13.79 4.63
CA ILE A 148 28.62 14.16 5.37
C ILE A 148 27.56 14.75 4.44
N CYS A 149 27.92 15.74 3.62
CA CYS A 149 26.95 16.45 2.77
C CYS A 149 27.06 16.13 1.27
N ASN A 150 28.08 15.37 0.85
CA ASN A 150 28.41 15.09 -0.55
C ASN A 150 28.72 16.34 -1.41
N ASP A 151 29.03 17.48 -0.79
CA ASP A 151 29.62 18.63 -1.48
C ASP A 151 31.15 18.46 -1.63
N ASP A 152 31.81 19.31 -2.41
CA ASP A 152 33.27 19.27 -2.60
C ASP A 152 34.04 19.36 -1.27
N ALA A 153 34.93 18.40 -1.02
CA ALA A 153 35.79 18.45 0.15
C ALA A 153 36.88 19.52 0.00
N THR A 154 37.14 20.24 1.09
CA THR A 154 38.18 21.28 1.16
C THR A 154 39.12 21.08 2.35
N VAL A 155 38.81 20.10 3.20
CA VAL A 155 39.56 19.79 4.41
C VAL A 155 39.74 18.28 4.48
N GLU A 156 40.96 17.83 4.76
CA GLU A 156 41.26 16.43 5.04
C GLU A 156 41.73 16.29 6.48
N CYS A 157 41.06 15.41 7.23
CA CYS A 157 41.38 15.07 8.60
C CYS A 157 42.50 14.01 8.64
N LEU A 158 43.48 14.20 9.53
CA LEU A 158 44.61 13.27 9.71
C LEU A 158 44.39 12.29 10.86
N GLY A 159 43.29 12.42 11.60
CA GLY A 159 42.95 11.56 12.74
C GLY A 159 41.79 10.60 12.48
N CYS A 160 41.02 10.78 11.40
CA CYS A 160 39.99 9.83 10.99
C CYS A 160 40.63 8.69 10.18
N GLU A 161 40.26 7.44 10.49
CA GLU A 161 40.77 6.25 9.80
C GLU A 161 40.15 6.10 8.41
N ASP A 162 38.83 6.25 8.32
CA ASP A 162 38.05 6.19 7.07
C ASP A 162 37.31 7.52 6.84
N ASP A 163 36.96 7.81 5.59
CA ASP A 163 36.15 8.97 5.17
C ASP A 163 36.65 10.31 5.73
N ASN A 164 37.95 10.56 5.52
CA ASN A 164 38.64 11.66 6.17
C ASN A 164 38.48 13.04 5.46
N LYS A 165 37.61 13.16 4.45
CA LYS A 165 37.44 14.38 3.67
C LYS A 165 36.12 15.08 3.97
N TYR A 166 36.20 16.39 4.19
CA TYR A 166 35.08 17.21 4.64
C TYR A 166 35.05 18.58 3.95
N CYS A 167 33.87 19.20 3.87
CA CYS A 167 33.75 20.62 3.65
C CYS A 167 34.04 21.39 4.97
N LYS A 168 34.29 22.70 4.88
CA LYS A 168 34.65 23.52 6.07
C LYS A 168 33.60 23.47 7.18
N GLU A 169 32.32 23.51 6.79
CA GLU A 169 31.19 23.55 7.74
C GLU A 169 31.03 22.21 8.46
N CYS A 170 31.00 21.12 7.69
CA CYS A 170 30.90 19.76 8.22
C CYS A 170 32.09 19.42 9.13
N PHE A 171 33.31 19.83 8.75
CA PHE A 171 34.48 19.67 9.62
C PHE A 171 34.33 20.46 10.93
N PHE A 172 33.84 21.70 10.88
CA PHE A 172 33.62 22.48 12.10
C PHE A 172 32.60 21.81 13.02
N HIS A 173 31.47 21.35 12.48
CA HIS A 173 30.45 20.67 13.27
C HIS A 173 30.96 19.39 13.93
N THR A 174 31.72 18.56 13.22
CA THR A 174 32.14 17.25 13.74
C THR A 174 33.46 17.24 14.51
N HIS A 175 34.30 18.27 14.34
CA HIS A 175 35.63 18.31 14.96
C HIS A 175 35.92 19.57 15.79
N ARG A 176 35.16 20.65 15.68
CA ARG A 176 35.47 21.91 16.40
C ARG A 176 34.31 22.51 17.18
N SER A 177 33.09 22.02 16.96
CA SER A 177 31.90 22.51 17.65
C SER A 177 31.84 21.98 19.09
N GLU A 178 31.00 22.60 19.91
CA GLU A 178 30.71 22.12 21.27
C GLU A 178 30.01 20.76 21.28
N SER A 179 29.37 20.37 20.17
CA SER A 179 28.73 19.07 19.97
C SER A 179 29.64 18.02 19.34
N ALA A 180 30.89 18.36 19.03
CA ALA A 180 31.85 17.42 18.48
C ALA A 180 32.27 16.39 19.54
N ASP A 181 32.60 15.19 19.09
CA ASP A 181 33.15 14.17 19.99
C ASP A 181 34.53 14.60 20.52
N TYR A 182 34.82 14.27 21.78
CA TYR A 182 36.02 14.73 22.47
C TYR A 182 37.31 14.30 21.76
N GLU A 183 37.35 13.07 21.23
CA GLU A 183 38.53 12.59 20.48
C GLU A 183 38.66 13.30 19.12
N ALA A 184 37.55 13.51 18.41
CA ALA A 184 37.53 14.24 17.15
C ALA A 184 38.06 15.69 17.30
N THR A 185 37.86 16.32 18.46
CA THR A 185 38.39 17.67 18.71
C THR A 185 39.91 17.78 18.72
N LYS A 186 40.62 16.66 18.92
CA LYS A 186 42.08 16.61 18.93
C LYS A 186 42.66 16.37 17.54
N HIS A 187 41.83 16.02 16.56
CA HIS A 187 42.33 15.68 15.23
C HIS A 187 42.86 16.92 14.51
N GLN A 188 43.97 16.73 13.79
CA GLN A 188 44.55 17.77 12.95
C GLN A 188 43.99 17.67 11.53
N SER A 189 43.86 18.82 10.88
CA SER A 189 43.32 18.93 9.53
C SER A 189 44.31 19.63 8.60
N ARG A 190 44.38 19.20 7.34
CA ARG A 190 45.09 19.91 6.26
C ARG A 190 44.11 20.41 5.20
N PRO A 191 44.43 21.50 4.48
CA PRO A 191 43.63 21.89 3.32
C PRO A 191 43.70 20.78 2.25
N TYR A 192 42.55 20.39 1.72
CA TYR A 192 42.41 19.46 0.62
C TYR A 192 42.14 20.21 -0.67
N GLN A 193 42.76 19.78 -1.78
CA GLN A 193 42.50 20.28 -3.12
C GLN A 193 42.37 19.08 -4.05
N VAL A 194 41.27 19.02 -4.79
CA VAL A 194 41.02 17.99 -5.81
C VAL A 194 42.18 17.97 -6.80
N LYS A 195 42.73 16.78 -7.06
CA LYS A 195 43.78 16.61 -8.06
C LYS A 195 43.12 16.62 -9.45
N THR A 196 43.12 17.79 -10.08
CA THR A 196 42.77 17.96 -11.50
C THR A 196 43.74 17.25 -12.42
#